data_AF-A0A0H3C1K5-F1
#
_entry.id   AF-A0A0H3C1K5-F1
#
_cell.length_a   1.000
_cell.length_b   1.000
_cell.length_c   1.000
_cell.angle_alpha   90.00
_cell.angle_beta   90.00
_cell.angle_gamma   90.00
#
_symmetry.space_group_name_H-M   'P 1'
#
loop_
_entity.id
_entity.type
_entity.pdbx_description
1 polymer ?
#
loop_
_entity_poly.entity_id
_entity_poly.type
_entity_poly.pdbx_seq_one_letter_code
_entity_poly.pdbx_strand_id
1 'polypeptide(L)'
;MQEWKAISQKEKAQLAVAPLSIESDFIFTYCTREGSIEPLHADYINNILSKVIKQHSLKKISPHGFRHTHATLMIEIGVDPVNTAKRLGHASSQMTLDTYSHATAV
;
A
#
# COMPACT_ATOMS: atom_id res chain seq x y z
N MET A 1 7.62 -13.82 -6.28
CA MET A 1 6.99 -12.80 -7.17
C MET A 1 6.15 -13.42 -8.29
N GLN A 2 6.43 -14.66 -8.74
CA GLN A 2 5.64 -15.36 -9.77
C GLN A 2 4.33 -15.99 -9.24
N GLU A 3 4.32 -16.54 -8.01
CA GLU A 3 3.13 -17.21 -7.45
C GLU A 3 1.93 -16.29 -7.29
N TRP A 4 2.14 -15.06 -6.81
CA TRP A 4 1.06 -14.09 -6.66
C TRP A 4 0.44 -13.69 -8.00
N LYS A 5 1.22 -13.66 -9.08
CA LYS A 5 0.70 -13.38 -10.43
C LYS A 5 -0.26 -14.49 -10.87
N ALA A 6 0.09 -15.75 -10.61
CA ALA A 6 -0.75 -16.90 -10.91
C ALA A 6 -2.03 -16.94 -10.06
N ILE A 7 -1.94 -16.63 -8.76
CA ILE A 7 -3.10 -16.52 -7.86
C ILE A 7 -4.03 -15.40 -8.32
N SER A 8 -3.48 -14.21 -8.61
CA SER A 8 -4.25 -13.07 -9.10
C SER A 8 -4.96 -13.40 -10.41
N GLN A 9 -4.30 -14.10 -11.34
CA GLN A 9 -4.89 -14.52 -12.61
C GLN A 9 -6.06 -15.50 -12.41
N LYS A 10 -5.93 -16.44 -11.46
CA LYS A 10 -6.99 -17.42 -11.14
C LYS A 10 -8.20 -16.79 -10.46
N GLU A 11 -7.99 -15.86 -9.54
CA GLU A 11 -9.08 -15.12 -8.88
C GLU A 11 -9.80 -14.19 -9.86
N LYS A 12 -9.04 -13.53 -10.75
CA LYS A 12 -9.59 -12.63 -11.77
C LYS A 12 -10.37 -13.36 -12.85
N ALA A 13 -9.97 -14.58 -13.23
CA ALA A 13 -10.69 -15.39 -14.21
C ALA A 13 -12.09 -15.85 -13.72
N GLN A 14 -12.35 -15.81 -12.41
CA GLN A 14 -13.66 -16.13 -11.83
C GLN A 14 -14.63 -14.94 -11.84
N LEU A 15 -14.09 -13.72 -11.96
CA LEU A 15 -14.88 -12.52 -12.17
C LEU A 15 -15.14 -12.42 -13.68
N ALA A 16 -16.40 -12.35 -14.09
CA ALA A 16 -16.81 -12.26 -15.51
C ALA A 16 -16.49 -10.89 -16.12
N VAL A 17 -15.28 -10.40 -15.89
CA VAL A 17 -14.73 -9.14 -16.40
C VAL A 17 -13.65 -9.55 -17.40
N ALA A 18 -13.62 -8.90 -18.57
CA ALA A 18 -12.75 -9.22 -19.70
C ALA A 18 -11.31 -9.58 -19.27
N PRO A 19 -10.65 -10.55 -19.95
CA PRO A 19 -9.35 -11.07 -19.53
C PRO A 19 -8.32 -9.95 -19.46
N LEU A 20 -7.98 -9.55 -18.23
CA LEU A 20 -6.98 -8.52 -17.98
C LEU A 20 -5.58 -9.11 -18.23
N SER A 21 -4.84 -8.52 -19.16
CA SER A 21 -3.42 -8.78 -19.44
C SER A 21 -2.55 -8.34 -18.27
N ILE A 22 -1.77 -9.27 -17.71
CA ILE A 22 -0.89 -9.04 -16.54
C ILE A 22 0.17 -7.95 -16.79
N GLU A 23 0.48 -7.63 -18.05
CA GLU A 23 1.56 -6.69 -18.41
C GLU A 23 1.12 -5.22 -18.49
N SER A 24 -0.17 -4.95 -18.67
CA SER A 24 -0.71 -3.60 -18.87
C SER A 24 -1.78 -3.19 -17.87
N ASP A 25 -2.21 -4.10 -17.00
CA ASP A 25 -3.48 -3.93 -16.30
C ASP A 25 -3.32 -3.62 -14.81
N PHE A 26 -4.03 -2.59 -14.38
CA PHE A 26 -4.05 -2.13 -13.01
C PHE A 26 -4.94 -3.04 -12.15
N ILE A 27 -4.56 -3.25 -10.89
CA ILE A 27 -5.38 -3.97 -9.92
C ILE A 27 -6.42 -3.06 -9.28
N PHE A 28 -5.99 -1.85 -8.92
CA PHE A 28 -6.87 -0.83 -8.37
C PHE A 28 -7.47 -0.05 -9.54
N THR A 29 -8.69 -0.42 -9.91
CA THR A 29 -9.45 0.19 -11.00
C THR A 29 -10.81 0.63 -10.51
N TYR A 30 -11.51 1.40 -11.34
CA TYR A 30 -12.91 1.75 -11.16
C TYR A 30 -13.64 1.67 -12.51
N CYS A 31 -14.97 1.54 -12.46
CA CYS A 31 -15.82 1.56 -13.64
C CYS A 31 -16.37 2.97 -13.85
N THR A 32 -16.19 3.51 -15.04
CA THR A 32 -16.77 4.81 -15.43
C THR A 32 -18.26 4.67 -15.73
N ARG A 33 -18.95 5.79 -15.90
CA ARG A 33 -20.38 5.77 -16.21
C ARG A 33 -20.66 5.24 -17.62
N GLU A 34 -19.66 5.33 -18.49
CA GLU A 34 -19.61 4.84 -19.86
C GLU A 34 -19.30 3.34 -19.92
N GLY A 35 -18.99 2.71 -18.78
CA GLY A 35 -18.70 1.28 -18.68
C GLY A 35 -17.24 0.90 -18.96
N SER A 36 -16.34 1.88 -19.11
CA SER A 36 -14.90 1.63 -19.23
C SER A 36 -14.25 1.33 -17.88
N ILE A 37 -13.23 0.48 -17.87
CA ILE A 37 -12.42 0.18 -16.69
C ILE A 37 -11.16 1.04 -16.76
N GLU A 38 -10.93 1.84 -15.72
CA GLU A 38 -9.80 2.78 -15.66
C GLU A 38 -8.99 2.63 -14.36
N PRO A 39 -7.70 2.97 -14.37
CA PRO A 39 -6.88 2.96 -13.17
C PRO A 39 -7.39 3.94 -12.12
N LEU A 40 -7.35 3.52 -10.87
CA LEU A 40 -7.67 4.38 -9.74
C LEU A 40 -6.62 5.48 -9.60
N HIS A 41 -7.06 6.74 -9.56
CA HIS A 41 -6.16 7.88 -9.36
C HIS A 41 -5.47 7.79 -7.99
N ALA A 42 -4.17 8.16 -7.91
CA ALA A 42 -3.39 8.06 -6.68
C ALA A 42 -4.01 8.83 -5.50
N ASP A 43 -4.58 10.00 -5.76
CA ASP A 43 -5.24 10.81 -4.72
C ASP A 43 -6.58 10.29 -4.26
N TYR A 44 -7.15 9.27 -4.92
CA TYR A 44 -8.39 8.67 -4.48
C TYR A 44 -8.29 8.20 -3.03
N ILE A 45 -7.18 7.53 -2.66
CA ILE A 45 -6.96 7.04 -1.29
C ILE A 45 -6.82 8.21 -0.31
N ASN A 46 -6.11 9.28 -0.67
CA ASN A 46 -6.00 10.48 0.16
C ASN A 46 -7.37 11.11 0.44
N ASN A 47 -8.23 11.16 -0.58
CA ASN A 47 -9.56 11.75 -0.49
C ASN A 47 -10.50 10.90 0.37
N ILE A 48 -10.52 9.57 0.18
CA ILE A 48 -11.32 8.66 0.99
C ILE A 48 -10.87 8.71 2.45
N LEU A 49 -9.56 8.65 2.71
CA LEU A 49 -9.02 8.72 4.06
C LEU A 49 -9.40 10.04 4.75
N SER A 50 -9.31 11.16 4.02
CA SER A 50 -9.73 12.47 4.54
C SER A 50 -11.22 12.52 4.90
N LYS A 51 -12.09 11.85 4.13
CA LYS A 51 -13.52 11.73 4.45
C LYS A 51 -13.74 10.92 5.72
N VAL A 52 -13.13 9.74 5.83
CA VAL A 52 -13.23 8.86 7.00
C VAL A 52 -12.74 9.57 8.27
N ILE A 53 -11.59 10.24 8.19
CA ILE A 53 -11.04 11.01 9.31
C ILE A 53 -12.02 12.07 9.80
N LYS A 54 -12.61 12.84 8.88
CA LYS A 54 -13.59 13.88 9.23
C LYS A 54 -14.87 13.31 9.81
N GLN A 55 -15.38 12.22 9.24
CA GLN A 55 -16.62 11.58 9.67
C GLN A 55 -16.53 11.01 11.10
N HIS A 56 -15.36 10.52 11.49
CA HIS A 56 -15.14 9.89 12.79
C HIS A 56 -14.28 10.72 13.74
N SER A 57 -14.03 12.00 13.42
CA SER A 57 -13.20 12.91 14.24
C SER A 57 -11.84 12.31 14.63
N LEU A 58 -11.21 11.59 13.71
CA LEU A 58 -9.94 10.90 13.95
C LEU A 58 -8.76 11.85 13.83
N LYS A 59 -7.61 11.44 14.38
CA LYS A 59 -6.35 12.13 14.12
C LYS A 59 -6.00 12.03 12.64
N LYS A 60 -5.55 13.14 12.06
CA LYS A 60 -5.12 13.18 10.66
C LYS A 60 -3.93 12.25 10.42
N ILE A 61 -4.06 11.40 9.41
CA ILE A 61 -2.98 10.53 8.91
C ILE A 61 -3.06 10.45 7.37
N SER A 62 -1.93 10.23 6.72
CA SER A 62 -1.83 10.00 5.27
C SER A 62 -1.46 8.55 4.97
N PRO A 63 -1.60 8.08 3.71
CA PRO A 63 -1.09 6.78 3.29
C PRO A 63 0.41 6.59 3.60
N HIS A 64 1.19 7.67 3.49
CA HIS A 64 2.60 7.65 3.88
C HIS A 64 2.78 7.50 5.40
N GLY A 65 1.89 8.09 6.21
CA GLY A 65 1.86 7.87 7.66
C GLY A 65 1.68 6.40 8.02
N PHE A 66 0.77 5.68 7.34
CA PHE A 66 0.61 4.24 7.54
C PHE A 66 1.87 3.46 7.15
N ARG A 67 2.59 3.88 6.10
CA ARG A 67 3.89 3.28 5.73
C ARG A 67 4.93 3.43 6.84
N HIS A 68 4.97 4.58 7.52
CA HIS A 68 5.84 4.76 8.69
C HIS A 68 5.40 3.90 9.88
N THR A 69 4.10 3.86 10.18
CA THR A 69 3.58 2.97 11.24
C THR A 69 3.95 1.51 10.97
N HIS A 70 3.87 1.05 9.71
CA HIS A 70 4.29 -0.29 9.34
C HIS A 70 5.79 -0.53 9.59
N ALA A 71 6.65 0.45 9.26
CA ALA A 71 8.09 0.37 9.53
C ALA A 71 8.37 0.28 11.03
N THR A 72 7.73 1.14 11.84
CA THR A 72 7.86 1.14 13.30
C THR A 72 7.47 -0.21 13.89
N LEU A 73 6.29 -0.73 13.53
CA LEU A 73 5.79 -2.01 14.04
C LEU A 73 6.72 -3.18 13.68
N MET A 74 7.32 -3.17 12.48
CA MET A 74 8.28 -4.20 12.09
C MET A 74 9.52 -4.20 12.98
N ILE A 75 10.04 -3.02 13.31
CA ILE A 75 11.21 -2.88 14.18
C ILE A 75 10.85 -3.29 15.61
N GLU A 76 9.68 -2.87 16.11
CA GLU A 76 9.20 -3.20 17.46
C GLU A 76 9.06 -4.72 17.68
N ILE A 77 8.63 -5.47 16.66
CA ILE A 77 8.56 -6.94 16.74
C ILE A 77 9.91 -7.64 16.47
N GLY A 78 11.00 -6.88 16.38
CA GLY A 78 12.36 -7.40 16.23
C GLY A 78 12.78 -7.74 14.80
N VAL A 79 12.08 -7.24 13.78
CA VAL A 79 12.55 -7.39 12.39
C VAL A 79 13.74 -6.46 12.17
N ASP A 80 14.85 -7.07 11.75
CA ASP A 80 16.08 -6.35 11.43
C ASP A 80 15.81 -5.16 10.47
N PRO A 81 16.38 -3.96 10.75
CA PRO A 81 16.17 -2.76 9.94
C PRO A 81 16.50 -2.94 8.45
N VAL A 82 17.47 -3.79 8.08
CA VAL A 82 17.81 -4.05 6.67
C VAL A 82 16.69 -4.83 6.00
N ASN A 83 16.11 -5.81 6.67
CA ASN A 83 14.96 -6.57 6.16
C ASN A 83 13.69 -5.71 6.07
N THR A 84 13.45 -4.87 7.09
CA THR A 84 12.40 -3.85 7.10
C THR A 84 12.54 -2.91 5.89
N ALA A 85 13.74 -2.38 5.64
CA ALA A 85 14.01 -1.49 4.51
C ALA A 85 13.85 -2.18 3.14
N LYS A 86 14.31 -3.43 3.01
CA LYS A 86 14.10 -4.25 1.80
C LYS A 86 12.61 -4.44 1.51
N ARG A 87 11.80 -4.75 2.53
CA ARG A 87 10.34 -4.93 2.38
C ARG A 87 9.63 -3.66 1.92
N LEU A 88 10.11 -2.49 2.34
CA LEU A 88 9.54 -1.19 1.95
C LEU A 88 10.00 -0.72 0.56
N GLY A 89 10.95 -1.40 -0.08
CA GLY A 89 11.38 -1.08 -1.45
C GLY A 89 12.21 0.21 -1.57
N HIS A 90 13.34 0.27 -0.85
CA HIS A 90 14.46 1.22 -1.03
C HIS A 90 14.20 2.73 -0.97
N ALA A 91 12.98 3.21 -0.66
CA ALA A 91 12.67 4.64 -0.69
C ALA A 91 12.96 5.42 0.62
N SER A 92 13.86 4.93 1.49
CA SER A 92 14.68 5.74 2.42
C SER A 92 15.28 4.86 3.53
N SER A 93 16.44 4.24 3.27
CA SER A 93 17.29 3.73 4.37
C SER A 93 17.67 4.86 5.34
N GLN A 94 17.70 6.10 4.86
CA GLN A 94 18.06 7.30 5.61
C GLN A 94 17.02 7.64 6.71
N MET A 95 15.72 7.53 6.44
CA MET A 95 14.64 7.76 7.41
C MET A 95 14.55 6.61 8.41
N THR A 96 14.80 5.37 7.98
CA THR A 96 14.73 4.18 8.83
C THR A 96 15.88 4.10 9.85
N LEU A 97 17.05 4.68 9.58
CA LEU A 97 18.12 4.76 10.58
C LEU A 97 18.00 5.99 11.49
N ASP A 98 17.72 7.17 10.90
CA ASP A 98 17.74 8.43 11.66
C ASP A 98 16.54 8.59 12.61
N THR A 99 15.39 7.96 12.33
CA THR A 99 14.19 8.10 13.19
C THR A 99 14.13 7.04 14.31
N TYR A 100 14.74 5.86 14.12
CA TYR A 100 14.50 4.70 15.01
C TYR A 100 15.65 4.38 15.97
N SER A 101 16.83 4.98 15.77
CA SER A 101 17.93 4.88 16.74
C SER A 101 17.54 5.36 18.15
N HIS A 102 16.53 6.23 18.27
CA HIS A 102 16.03 6.74 19.54
C HIS A 102 14.87 5.93 20.16
N ALA A 103 14.24 5.01 19.42
CA ALA A 103 13.07 4.28 19.90
C ALA A 103 13.42 3.03 20.73
N THR A 104 14.68 2.61 20.73
CA THR A 104 15.14 1.34 21.35
C THR A 104 16.13 1.55 22.50
N ALA A 105 16.11 2.70 23.18
CA ALA A 105 16.78 2.84 24.47
C ALA A 105 15.90 2.25 25.58
N VAL A 106 15.92 0.92 25.69
CA VAL A 106 15.57 0.17 26.92
C VAL A 106 16.66 -0.87 27.13
#